data_AF-A0A956R1U2-F1
#
_entry.id   AF-A0A956R1U2-F1
#
_cell.length_a   1.000
_cell.length_b   1.000
_cell.length_c   1.000
_cell.angle_alpha   90.00
_cell.angle_beta   90.00
_cell.angle_gamma   90.00
#
_symmetry.space_group_name_H-M   'P 1'
#
loop_
_entity.id
_entity.type
_entity.pdbx_description
1 polymer ?
#
loop_
_entity_poly.entity_id
_entity_poly.type
_entity_poly.pdbx_seq_one_letter_code
_entity_poly.pdbx_strand_id
1 'polypeptide(L)'
;GGCTPPNPFESNGSTCNMGELGGGCETNDVCMDGLSCGNVLSLLGLIEINTCGNCEDDTSCMNGQICAPIVSVMEFSGVNDCIDPGTLEQDAFCNLEGNGNEACMSGICSTIDIMGLAQVGACGECNTDAECNGGTCMAGAFDINGGTLTGSVCM
;
A
#
# COMPACT_ATOMS: atom_id res chain seq x y z
N GLY A 1 12.30 -6.98 -17.88
CA GLY A 1 12.34 -7.91 -16.73
C GLY A 1 13.22 -7.35 -15.65
N GLY A 2 12.77 -7.40 -14.40
CA GLY A 2 13.48 -6.90 -13.22
C GLY A 2 13.78 -8.00 -12.21
N CYS A 3 14.08 -7.59 -10.98
CA CYS A 3 14.28 -8.49 -9.85
C CYS A 3 13.25 -8.19 -8.77
N THR A 4 12.47 -9.20 -8.37
CA THR A 4 11.59 -9.10 -7.21
C THR A 4 12.42 -9.16 -5.93
N PRO A 5 12.34 -8.13 -5.04
CA PRO A 5 12.99 -8.17 -3.74
C PRO A 5 12.55 -9.40 -2.96
N PRO A 6 13.44 -10.04 -2.17
CA PRO A 6 13.04 -11.16 -1.36
C PRO A 6 12.15 -10.70 -0.20
N ASN A 7 11.23 -11.56 0.21
CA ASN A 7 10.52 -11.37 1.46
C ASN A 7 11.55 -11.44 2.62
N PRO A 8 11.71 -10.39 3.44
CA PRO A 8 12.71 -10.34 4.50
C PRO A 8 12.46 -11.36 5.63
N PHE A 9 11.26 -11.94 5.68
CA PHE A 9 10.91 -13.01 6.63
C PHE A 9 11.25 -14.41 6.10
N GLU A 10 11.63 -14.52 4.83
CA GLU A 10 12.07 -15.76 4.19
C GLU A 10 13.59 -15.78 3.96
N SER A 11 14.17 -16.97 3.87
CA SER A 11 15.60 -17.14 3.53
C SER A 11 15.86 -17.23 2.01
N ASN A 12 14.95 -16.69 1.21
CA ASN A 12 15.05 -16.70 -0.25
C ASN A 12 15.78 -15.44 -0.75
N GLY A 13 16.51 -15.56 -1.85
CA GLY A 13 17.13 -14.42 -2.52
C GLY A 13 16.19 -13.73 -3.50
N SER A 14 16.60 -12.59 -4.05
CA SER A 14 15.85 -11.92 -5.12
C SER A 14 15.61 -12.87 -6.31
N THR A 15 14.41 -12.81 -6.89
CA THR A 15 14.04 -13.65 -8.03
C THR A 15 13.86 -12.79 -9.29
N CYS A 16 14.55 -13.15 -10.37
CA CYS A 16 14.38 -12.47 -11.65
C CYS A 16 12.97 -12.75 -12.21
N ASN A 17 12.34 -11.71 -12.74
CA ASN A 17 11.03 -11.78 -13.38
C ASN A 17 11.08 -11.20 -14.80
N MET A 18 9.99 -11.35 -15.54
CA MET A 18 9.91 -10.86 -16.92
C MET A 18 9.27 -9.48 -17.04
N GLY A 19 9.05 -8.77 -15.93
CA GLY A 19 8.37 -7.47 -15.89
C GLY A 19 6.85 -7.57 -15.86
N GLU A 20 6.32 -8.71 -15.43
CA GLU A 20 4.88 -8.94 -15.30
C GLU A 20 4.28 -8.14 -14.14
N LEU A 21 2.94 -8.05 -14.11
CA LEU A 21 2.19 -7.36 -13.06
C LEU A 21 2.56 -7.88 -11.67
N GLY A 22 2.89 -6.98 -10.74
CA GLY A 22 3.38 -7.30 -9.38
C GLY A 22 4.83 -7.79 -9.34
N GLY A 23 5.49 -7.97 -10.49
CA GLY A 23 6.92 -8.27 -10.58
C GLY A 23 7.75 -7.08 -10.14
N GLY A 24 8.80 -7.30 -9.34
CA GLY A 24 9.67 -6.23 -8.89
C GLY A 24 10.44 -5.57 -10.04
N CYS A 25 10.62 -4.26 -9.92
CA CYS A 25 11.19 -3.42 -10.97
C CYS A 25 12.12 -2.36 -10.38
N GLU A 26 13.06 -1.88 -11.20
CA GLU A 26 13.91 -0.73 -10.87
C GLU A 26 13.59 0.50 -11.73
N THR A 27 13.04 0.28 -12.94
CA THR A 27 12.68 1.34 -13.89
C THR A 27 11.46 0.91 -14.71
N ASN A 28 10.77 1.87 -15.34
CA ASN A 28 9.64 1.59 -16.23
C ASN A 28 10.01 0.68 -17.42
N ASP A 29 11.24 0.77 -17.92
CA ASP A 29 11.72 -0.02 -19.07
C ASP A 29 11.76 -1.53 -18.81
N VAL A 30 11.71 -1.95 -17.55
CA VAL A 30 11.72 -3.38 -17.22
C VAL A 30 10.33 -4.00 -17.22
N CYS A 31 9.28 -3.18 -17.15
CA CYS A 31 7.90 -3.62 -17.10
C CYS A 31 7.36 -3.96 -18.50
N MET A 32 6.42 -4.89 -18.57
CA MET A 32 5.73 -5.21 -19.81
C MET A 32 4.89 -4.02 -20.29
N ASP A 33 4.58 -4.00 -21.60
CA ASP A 33 3.78 -2.95 -22.23
C ASP A 33 2.48 -2.67 -21.45
N GLY A 34 2.26 -1.40 -21.13
CA GLY A 34 1.07 -0.95 -20.39
C GLY A 34 1.22 -0.97 -18.86
N LEU A 35 2.37 -1.38 -18.33
CA LEU A 35 2.69 -1.33 -16.91
C LEU A 35 3.74 -0.26 -16.61
N SER A 36 3.68 0.31 -15.40
CA SER A 36 4.65 1.28 -14.89
C SER A 36 5.29 0.76 -13.62
N CYS A 37 6.57 1.05 -13.42
CA CYS A 37 7.28 0.73 -12.19
C CYS A 37 6.94 1.78 -11.13
N GLY A 38 6.24 1.37 -10.08
CA GLY A 38 5.83 2.24 -8.99
C GLY A 38 6.20 1.68 -7.63
N ASN A 39 6.40 2.57 -6.66
CA ASN A 39 6.54 2.16 -5.26
C ASN A 39 5.17 1.72 -4.73
N VAL A 40 5.12 0.51 -4.18
CA VAL A 40 3.90 -0.05 -3.55
C VAL A 40 4.00 -0.05 -2.03
N LEU A 41 5.23 -0.10 -1.50
CA LEU A 41 5.50 -0.05 -0.08
C LEU A 41 6.87 0.58 0.14
N SER A 42 6.94 1.55 1.05
CA SER A 42 8.20 2.11 1.55
C SER A 42 8.20 2.04 3.07
N LEU A 43 9.02 1.13 3.60
CA LEU A 43 9.28 1.01 5.03
C LEU A 43 10.66 1.57 5.32
N LEU A 44 10.70 2.65 6.11
CA LEU A 44 11.93 3.20 6.70
C LEU A 44 12.92 3.80 5.68
N GLY A 45 12.57 3.91 4.39
CA GLY A 45 13.55 4.16 3.32
C GLY A 45 14.66 3.09 3.25
N LEU A 46 14.49 1.97 3.96
CA LEU A 46 15.40 0.84 4.01
C LEU A 46 14.86 -0.31 3.17
N ILE A 47 13.54 -0.48 3.15
CA ILE A 47 12.86 -1.46 2.33
C ILE A 47 11.86 -0.74 1.44
N GLU A 48 12.22 -0.61 0.19
CA GLU A 48 11.37 -0.10 -0.87
C GLU A 48 10.98 -1.26 -1.77
N ILE A 49 9.69 -1.50 -1.90
CA ILE A 49 9.15 -2.45 -2.87
C ILE A 49 8.63 -1.63 -4.04
N ASN A 50 9.31 -1.76 -5.16
CA ASN A 50 8.87 -1.22 -6.44
C ASN A 50 8.42 -2.37 -7.32
N THR A 51 7.22 -2.28 -7.89
CA THR A 51 6.66 -3.32 -8.75
C THR A 51 6.05 -2.74 -10.01
N CYS A 52 5.96 -3.56 -11.06
CA CYS A 52 5.23 -3.23 -12.26
C CYS A 52 3.72 -3.26 -11.97
N GLY A 53 3.09 -2.10 -11.98
CA GLY A 53 1.66 -1.91 -11.73
C GLY A 53 0.92 -1.33 -12.93
N ASN A 54 -0.40 -1.28 -12.83
CA ASN A 54 -1.28 -0.71 -13.85
C ASN A 54 -1.26 0.83 -13.84
N CYS A 55 -0.74 1.43 -12.78
CA CYS A 55 -0.68 2.88 -12.62
C CYS A 55 0.57 3.33 -11.85
N GLU A 56 1.06 4.52 -12.19
CA GLU A 56 2.05 5.25 -11.41
C GLU A 56 1.37 6.27 -10.49
N ASP A 57 0.32 6.90 -11.01
CA ASP A 57 -0.51 7.89 -10.34
C ASP A 57 -1.96 7.85 -10.87
N ASP A 58 -2.83 8.67 -10.30
CA ASP A 58 -4.24 8.75 -10.70
C ASP A 58 -4.45 9.17 -12.15
N THR A 59 -3.48 9.86 -12.77
CA THR A 59 -3.57 10.28 -14.17
C THR A 59 -3.39 9.11 -15.13
N SER A 60 -2.80 8.02 -14.64
CA SER A 60 -2.67 6.75 -15.35
C SER A 60 -4.00 5.97 -15.38
N CYS A 61 -4.94 6.31 -14.49
CA CYS A 61 -6.20 5.62 -14.34
C CYS A 61 -7.33 6.27 -15.16
N MET A 62 -8.22 5.45 -15.72
CA MET A 62 -9.36 5.92 -16.51
C MET A 62 -10.61 6.09 -15.64
N ASN A 63 -11.61 6.80 -16.16
CA ASN A 63 -12.95 6.89 -15.55
C ASN A 63 -12.98 7.45 -14.11
N GLY A 64 -11.99 8.24 -13.70
CA GLY A 64 -11.92 8.80 -12.34
C GLY A 64 -11.54 7.79 -11.27
N GLN A 65 -10.90 6.69 -11.66
CA GLN A 65 -10.29 5.73 -10.74
C GLN A 65 -9.05 6.32 -10.06
N ILE A 66 -8.70 5.75 -8.91
CA ILE A 66 -7.57 6.15 -8.07
C ILE A 66 -6.49 5.08 -8.19
N CYS A 67 -5.24 5.51 -8.32
CA CYS A 67 -4.10 4.62 -8.24
C CYS A 67 -3.80 4.32 -6.78
N ALA A 68 -4.02 3.08 -6.36
CA ALA A 68 -3.84 2.66 -4.98
C ALA A 68 -2.91 1.45 -4.87
N PRO A 69 -2.10 1.38 -3.79
CA PRO A 69 -1.24 0.23 -3.52
C PRO A 69 -2.07 -0.93 -2.96
N ILE A 70 -2.11 -2.05 -3.67
CA ILE A 70 -2.67 -3.32 -3.19
C ILE A 70 -1.50 -4.17 -2.69
N VAL A 71 -1.33 -4.22 -1.37
CA VAL A 71 -0.15 -4.84 -0.72
C VAL A 71 -0.56 -6.04 0.11
N SER A 72 0.17 -7.13 -0.06
CA SER A 72 0.12 -8.30 0.82
C SER A 72 1.37 -8.34 1.69
N VAL A 73 1.22 -7.99 2.97
CA VAL A 73 2.34 -7.97 3.92
C VAL A 73 2.87 -9.38 4.19
N MET A 74 1.98 -10.38 4.22
CA MET A 74 2.35 -11.78 4.42
C MET A 74 3.28 -12.29 3.32
N GLU A 75 2.98 -11.93 2.08
CA GLU A 75 3.78 -12.32 0.91
C GLU A 75 4.92 -11.33 0.62
N PHE A 76 4.94 -10.19 1.31
CA PHE A 76 5.81 -9.07 1.03
C PHE A 76 5.78 -8.67 -0.46
N SER A 77 4.56 -8.64 -1.00
CA SER A 77 4.26 -8.38 -2.41
C SER A 77 3.25 -7.24 -2.51
N GLY A 78 3.16 -6.62 -3.69
CA GLY A 78 2.15 -5.62 -3.94
C GLY A 78 2.12 -5.17 -5.38
N VAL A 79 1.12 -4.37 -5.71
CA VAL A 79 0.94 -3.78 -7.03
C VAL A 79 0.18 -2.46 -6.91
N ASN A 80 0.55 -1.45 -7.69
CA ASN A 80 -0.29 -0.27 -7.86
C ASN A 80 -1.36 -0.56 -8.90
N ASP A 81 -2.62 -0.45 -8.52
CA ASP A 81 -3.76 -0.75 -9.38
C ASP A 81 -4.78 0.40 -9.40
N CYS A 82 -5.52 0.49 -10.49
CA CYS A 82 -6.59 1.47 -10.66
C CYS A 82 -7.88 0.91 -10.05
N ILE A 83 -8.31 1.52 -8.95
CA ILE A 83 -9.51 1.12 -8.22
C ILE A 83 -10.57 2.21 -8.27
N ASP A 84 -11.82 1.82 -8.10
CA ASP A 84 -12.89 2.80 -7.93
C ASP A 84 -12.77 3.44 -6.52
N PRO A 85 -13.12 4.74 -6.37
CA PRO A 85 -13.14 5.37 -5.05
C PRO A 85 -14.02 4.62 -4.04
N GLY A 86 -13.58 4.53 -2.79
CA GLY A 86 -14.30 3.93 -1.68
C GLY A 86 -14.36 2.41 -1.75
N THR A 87 -13.36 1.75 -2.34
CA THR A 87 -13.32 0.29 -2.49
C THR A 87 -12.26 -0.39 -1.64
N LEU A 88 -11.26 0.33 -1.12
CA LEU A 88 -10.29 -0.26 -0.20
C LEU A 88 -10.97 -0.59 1.13
N GLU A 89 -10.89 -1.86 1.51
CA GLU A 89 -11.44 -2.35 2.76
C GLU A 89 -10.66 -1.83 3.97
N GLN A 90 -11.23 -2.00 5.15
CA GLN A 90 -10.53 -1.80 6.42
C GLN A 90 -9.19 -2.55 6.41
N ASP A 91 -8.16 -1.95 7.01
CA ASP A 91 -6.79 -2.48 7.11
C ASP A 91 -6.00 -2.53 5.78
N ALA A 92 -6.60 -2.14 4.65
CA ALA A 92 -5.88 -2.04 3.39
C ALA A 92 -4.90 -0.85 3.39
N PHE A 93 -3.82 -0.96 2.61
CA PHE A 93 -2.87 0.15 2.44
C PHE A 93 -3.48 1.27 1.61
N CYS A 94 -3.25 2.50 2.00
CA CYS A 94 -3.73 3.69 1.29
C CYS A 94 -2.64 4.75 1.19
N ASN A 95 -2.74 5.60 0.17
CA ASN A 95 -1.76 6.64 -0.08
C ASN A 95 -2.00 7.86 0.83
N LEU A 96 -1.15 8.05 1.85
CA LEU A 96 -1.23 9.19 2.78
C LEU A 96 -1.03 10.55 2.12
N GLU A 97 -0.23 10.63 1.06
CA GLU A 97 0.15 11.90 0.41
C GLU A 97 -0.77 12.26 -0.77
N GLY A 98 -1.77 11.43 -1.05
CA GLY A 98 -2.69 11.60 -2.19
C GLY A 98 -4.14 11.30 -1.82
N ASN A 99 -4.85 10.63 -2.74
CA ASN A 99 -6.30 10.38 -2.61
C ASN A 99 -6.62 9.16 -1.72
N GLY A 100 -5.75 8.82 -0.75
CA GLY A 100 -5.94 7.65 0.11
C GLY A 100 -7.27 7.64 0.86
N ASN A 101 -7.72 8.80 1.34
CA ASN A 101 -9.04 8.93 1.98
C ASN A 101 -10.17 8.54 1.02
N GLU A 102 -10.09 8.99 -0.23
CA GLU A 102 -11.11 8.70 -1.25
C GLU A 102 -11.07 7.23 -1.69
N ALA A 103 -9.93 6.55 -1.57
CA ALA A 103 -9.79 5.14 -1.87
C ALA A 103 -10.45 4.24 -0.80
N CYS A 104 -10.40 4.63 0.47
CA CYS A 104 -10.93 3.85 1.59
C CYS A 104 -12.47 3.85 1.64
N MET A 105 -13.06 2.67 1.90
CA MET A 105 -14.51 2.51 2.11
C MET A 105 -15.06 3.41 3.24
N SER A 106 -14.25 3.65 4.27
CA SER A 106 -14.56 4.53 5.39
C SER A 106 -14.45 6.02 5.04
N GLY A 107 -13.81 6.37 3.92
CA GLY A 107 -13.40 7.72 3.59
C GLY A 107 -12.15 8.20 4.36
N ILE A 108 -11.48 7.31 5.11
CA ILE A 108 -10.40 7.65 6.03
C ILE A 108 -9.19 6.73 5.81
N CYS A 109 -8.09 7.35 5.39
CA CYS A 109 -6.76 6.79 5.37
C CYS A 109 -6.00 7.26 6.61
N SER A 110 -5.93 6.38 7.61
CA SER A 110 -5.29 6.66 8.89
C SER A 110 -3.77 6.48 8.81
N THR A 111 -3.03 7.36 9.48
CA THR A 111 -1.58 7.23 9.61
C THR A 111 -1.23 6.21 10.67
N ILE A 112 -0.50 5.16 10.29
CA ILE A 112 0.05 4.15 11.18
C ILE A 112 1.53 4.45 11.40
N ASP A 113 1.89 4.71 12.66
CA ASP A 113 3.28 4.89 13.07
C ASP A 113 3.94 3.54 13.39
N ILE A 114 4.99 3.22 12.64
CA ILE A 114 5.77 2.01 12.81
C ILE A 114 6.89 2.32 13.81
N MET A 115 6.53 2.28 15.10
CA MET A 115 7.45 2.46 16.24
C MET A 115 8.29 3.75 16.18
N GLY A 116 7.76 4.84 15.62
CA GLY A 116 8.44 6.13 15.49
C GLY A 116 9.49 6.18 14.38
N LEU A 117 9.54 5.17 13.51
CA LEU A 117 10.58 5.02 12.51
C LEU A 117 10.07 5.30 11.07
N ALA A 118 8.80 4.99 10.79
CA ALA A 118 8.14 5.26 9.51
C ALA A 118 6.64 5.41 9.69
N GLN A 119 6.00 6.03 8.71
CA GLN A 119 4.55 6.18 8.66
C GLN A 119 4.02 5.52 7.38
N VAL A 120 2.95 4.74 7.51
CA VAL A 120 2.22 4.16 6.38
C VAL A 120 0.74 4.47 6.51
N GLY A 121 0.04 4.52 5.38
CA GLY A 121 -1.42 4.70 5.37
C GLY A 121 -2.13 3.37 5.48
N ALA A 122 -3.12 3.30 6.36
CA ALA A 122 -4.06 2.21 6.45
C ALA A 122 -5.49 2.72 6.44
N CYS A 123 -6.36 2.12 5.64
CA CYS A 123 -7.79 2.39 5.70
C CYS A 123 -8.31 2.04 7.10
N GLY A 124 -8.90 3.03 7.75
CA GLY A 124 -9.36 2.96 9.13
C GLY A 124 -10.68 3.68 9.32
N GLU A 125 -11.29 3.54 10.49
CA GLU A 125 -12.59 4.15 10.79
C GLU A 125 -12.48 5.60 11.29
N CYS A 126 -11.30 6.02 11.72
CA CYS A 126 -11.11 7.32 12.39
C CYS A 126 -9.67 7.81 12.35
N ASN A 127 -9.46 9.12 12.46
CA ASN A 127 -8.17 9.72 12.81
C ASN A 127 -8.18 10.28 14.25
N THR A 128 -9.37 10.60 14.76
CA THR A 128 -9.59 11.28 16.03
C THR A 128 -10.88 10.79 16.70
N ASP A 129 -10.98 10.97 18.02
CA ASP A 129 -12.18 10.61 18.79
C ASP A 129 -13.47 11.30 18.30
N ALA A 130 -13.33 12.44 17.61
CA ALA A 130 -14.47 13.18 17.07
C ALA A 130 -15.23 12.40 15.98
N GLU A 131 -14.56 11.45 15.32
CA GLU A 131 -15.14 10.59 14.27
C GLU A 131 -15.87 9.37 14.85
N CYS A 132 -15.69 9.07 16.15
CA CYS A 132 -16.20 7.85 16.78
C CYS A 132 -17.54 7.99 17.51
N ASN A 133 -18.36 9.01 17.19
CA ASN A 133 -19.72 9.17 17.76
C ASN A 133 -19.82 9.02 19.29
N GLY A 134 -18.83 9.52 20.03
CA GLY A 134 -18.74 9.42 21.50
C GLY A 134 -17.88 8.27 22.02
N GLY A 135 -17.28 7.48 21.14
CA GLY A 135 -16.21 6.53 21.42
C GLY A 135 -14.80 7.14 21.35
N THR A 136 -13.80 6.28 21.47
CA THR A 136 -12.37 6.63 21.32
C THR A 136 -11.82 6.04 20.04
N CYS A 137 -11.03 6.83 19.32
CA CYS A 137 -10.31 6.35 18.15
C CYS A 137 -9.06 5.60 18.61
N MET A 138 -9.09 4.28 18.44
CA MET A 138 -7.91 3.46 18.65
C MET A 138 -7.02 3.55 17.42
N ALA A 139 -5.79 4.02 17.62
CA ALA A 139 -4.79 4.04 16.55
C ALA A 139 -4.56 2.62 16.02
N GLY A 140 -4.41 2.50 14.70
CA GLY A 140 -4.00 1.25 14.09
C GLY A 140 -2.55 0.89 14.40
N ALA A 141 -2.13 -0.28 13.95
CA ALA A 141 -0.80 -0.80 14.20
C ALA A 141 -0.29 -1.60 13.00
N PHE A 142 1.03 -1.63 12.85
CA PHE A 142 1.71 -2.54 11.92
C PHE A 142 2.51 -3.55 12.74
N ASP A 143 2.09 -4.81 12.71
CA ASP A 143 2.86 -5.89 13.32
C ASP A 143 3.86 -6.44 12.30
N ILE A 144 5.12 -6.02 12.46
CA ILE A 144 6.22 -6.49 11.62
C ILE A 144 6.52 -7.99 11.82
N ASN A 145 6.22 -8.57 12.98
CA ASN A 145 6.48 -9.98 13.24
C ASN A 145 5.34 -10.88 12.73
N GLY A 146 4.12 -10.38 12.80
CA GLY A 146 2.91 -11.04 12.29
C GLY A 146 2.66 -10.78 10.80
N GLY A 147 3.31 -9.77 10.22
CA GLY A 147 3.09 -9.35 8.85
C GLY A 147 1.64 -8.88 8.63
N THR A 148 1.11 -8.10 9.57
CA THR A 148 -0.28 -7.62 9.52
C THR A 148 -0.33 -6.10 9.70
N LEU A 149 -1.07 -5.44 8.81
CA LEU A 149 -1.51 -4.06 8.99
C LEU A 149 -2.89 -4.07 9.62
N THR A 150 -3.13 -3.19 10.58
CA THR A 150 -4.45 -2.93 11.14
C THR A 150 -4.67 -1.43 11.15
N GLY A 151 -5.72 -0.96 10.49
CA GLY A 151 -6.15 0.43 10.50
C GLY A 151 -6.72 0.84 11.84
N SER A 152 -6.97 2.14 12.00
CA SER A 152 -7.66 2.65 13.19
C SER A 152 -9.10 2.15 13.26
N VAL A 153 -9.62 2.03 14.48
CA VAL A 153 -11.00 1.58 14.75
C VAL A 153 -11.64 2.42 15.85
N CYS A 154 -12.95 2.63 15.75
CA CYS A 154 -13.72 3.28 16.80
C CYS A 154 -14.16 2.29 17.88
N MET A 155 -13.96 2.65 19.15
CA MET A 155 -14.33 1.84 20.33
C MET A 155 -15.26 2.56 21.28
#